data_AF-A0A7S2CLQ9-F1
#
_entry.id   AF-A0A7S2CLQ9-F1
#
_cell.length_a   1.000
_cell.length_b   1.000
_cell.length_c   1.000
_cell.angle_alpha   90.00
_cell.angle_beta   90.00
_cell.angle_gamma   90.00
#
_symmetry.space_group_name_H-M   'P 1'
#
loop_
_entity.id
_entity.type
_entity.pdbx_description
1 polymer ?
#
loop_
_entity_poly.entity_id
_entity_poly.type
_entity_poly.pdbx_seq_one_letter_code
_entity_poly.pdbx_strand_id
1 'polypeptide(L)'
;GDYTVRNFVGVIEDISVKSSVVETELFPRGALEFYTKKNMGWSYSQAEYDQWFMPERGGEQGDYRDGMQEKIANVIACLREEPRSKRAVIPIPFSSEGSKTVDWTNQGQTKCCRELHMYLEDGQLKCTGILRMQNASIFPKNIHFFATLLDHVGQELKVPVGEYTHWITNLCHDRSAISC
;
A
#
# COMPACT_ATOMS: atom_id res chain seq x y z
N GLY A 1 -17.42 -6.87 -20.39
CA GLY A 1 -16.23 -6.48 -21.18
C GLY A 1 -15.02 -6.57 -20.29
N ASP A 2 -13.81 -6.51 -20.85
CA ASP A 2 -12.60 -6.34 -20.06
C ASP A 2 -12.63 -4.93 -19.45
N TYR A 3 -13.08 -4.81 -18.19
CA TYR A 3 -13.21 -3.54 -17.48
C TYR A 3 -11.84 -3.11 -16.94
N THR A 4 -10.89 -2.87 -17.85
CA THR A 4 -9.51 -2.49 -17.55
C THR A 4 -9.17 -1.11 -18.09
N VAL A 5 -8.62 -0.25 -17.23
CA VAL A 5 -8.04 1.05 -17.55
C VAL A 5 -6.52 0.94 -17.44
N ARG A 6 -5.81 1.39 -18.49
CA ARG A 6 -4.35 1.40 -18.52
C ARG A 6 -3.81 2.75 -18.06
N ASN A 7 -2.72 2.74 -17.31
CA ASN A 7 -1.99 3.93 -16.86
C ASN A 7 -2.89 4.97 -16.17
N PHE A 8 -3.75 4.50 -15.27
CA PHE A 8 -4.61 5.36 -14.49
C PHE A 8 -3.79 6.15 -13.47
N VAL A 9 -4.03 7.46 -13.40
CA VAL A 9 -3.44 8.35 -12.39
C VAL A 9 -4.57 9.04 -11.66
N GLY A 10 -4.53 8.98 -10.33
CA GLY A 10 -5.49 9.65 -9.46
C GLY A 10 -4.81 10.29 -8.27
N VAL A 11 -5.45 11.32 -7.74
CA VAL A 11 -5.02 12.05 -6.53
C VAL A 11 -6.12 11.95 -5.50
N ILE A 12 -5.74 11.58 -4.27
CA ILE A 12 -6.56 11.70 -3.08
C ILE A 12 -6.04 12.92 -2.33
N GLU A 13 -6.82 13.99 -2.29
CA GLU A 13 -6.43 15.28 -1.71
C GLU A 13 -6.23 15.19 -0.19
N ASP A 14 -7.07 14.38 0.48
CA ASP A 14 -6.99 14.11 1.92
C ASP A 14 -6.82 12.60 2.16
N ILE A 15 -5.56 12.17 2.35
CA ILE A 15 -5.23 10.77 2.69
C ILE A 15 -5.22 10.52 4.20
N SER A 16 -5.81 11.38 5.02
CA SER A 16 -5.93 11.10 6.45
C SER A 16 -6.64 9.76 6.69
N VAL A 17 -6.28 9.09 7.79
CA VAL A 17 -6.87 7.77 8.12
C VAL A 17 -8.39 7.87 8.15
N LYS A 18 -8.94 8.94 8.74
CA LYS A 18 -10.39 9.17 8.82
C LYS A 18 -11.04 9.24 7.43
N SER A 19 -10.45 9.97 6.49
CA SER A 19 -10.99 10.13 5.14
C SER A 19 -10.75 8.90 4.25
N SER A 20 -9.80 8.05 4.63
CA SER A 20 -9.39 6.87 3.87
C SER A 20 -10.09 5.57 4.30
N VAL A 21 -10.97 5.62 5.31
CA VAL A 21 -11.79 4.47 5.72
C VAL A 21 -13.01 4.37 4.81
N VAL A 22 -12.96 3.44 3.85
CA VAL A 22 -14.08 3.09 2.98
C VAL A 22 -14.50 1.65 3.26
N GLU A 23 -15.60 1.49 3.97
CA GLU A 23 -16.14 0.17 4.31
C GLU A 23 -16.95 -0.39 3.14
N THR A 24 -16.72 -1.66 2.85
CA THR A 24 -17.47 -2.43 1.83
C THR A 24 -17.83 -3.79 2.40
N GLU A 25 -18.71 -4.54 1.72
CA GLU A 25 -19.00 -5.93 2.13
C GLU A 25 -17.73 -6.79 2.17
N LEU A 26 -16.82 -6.59 1.21
CA LEU A 26 -15.55 -7.29 1.16
C LEU A 26 -14.57 -6.79 2.24
N PHE A 27 -14.61 -5.50 2.56
CA PHE A 27 -13.73 -4.86 3.54
C PHE A 27 -14.53 -4.08 4.60
N PRO A 28 -15.17 -4.76 5.56
CA PRO A 28 -15.65 -4.11 6.76
C PRO A 28 -14.45 -3.57 7.57
N ARG A 29 -14.69 -2.63 8.48
CA ARG A 29 -13.62 -1.98 9.26
C ARG A 29 -12.60 -2.94 9.88
N GLY A 30 -13.06 -4.00 10.54
CA GLY A 30 -12.16 -4.98 11.17
C GLY A 30 -11.23 -5.67 10.17
N ALA A 31 -11.67 -5.91 8.93
CA ALA A 31 -10.80 -6.42 7.89
C ALA A 31 -9.75 -5.38 7.45
N LEU A 32 -10.14 -4.11 7.27
CA LEU A 32 -9.20 -3.03 6.93
C LEU A 32 -8.08 -2.90 7.99
N GLU A 33 -8.48 -2.89 9.26
CA GLU A 33 -7.56 -2.82 10.40
C GLU A 33 -6.63 -4.04 10.46
N PHE A 34 -7.17 -5.25 10.29
CA PHE A 34 -6.37 -6.48 10.28
C PHE A 34 -5.30 -6.47 9.18
N TYR A 35 -5.68 -6.21 7.93
CA TYR A 35 -4.72 -6.20 6.82
C TYR A 35 -3.68 -5.08 6.95
N THR A 36 -4.07 -3.96 7.57
CA THR A 36 -3.16 -2.86 7.87
C THR A 36 -2.15 -3.26 8.93
N LYS A 37 -2.58 -3.80 10.08
CA LYS A 37 -1.68 -4.33 11.12
C LYS A 37 -0.70 -5.34 10.53
N LYS A 38 -1.23 -6.30 9.76
CA LYS A 38 -0.45 -7.34 9.07
C LYS A 38 0.63 -6.74 8.17
N ASN A 39 0.29 -5.76 7.32
CA ASN A 39 1.25 -5.15 6.40
C ASN A 39 2.22 -4.16 7.08
N MET A 40 1.81 -3.53 8.18
CA MET A 40 2.68 -2.69 9.02
C MET A 40 3.68 -3.52 9.87
N GLY A 41 3.53 -4.85 9.93
CA GLY A 41 4.31 -5.70 10.83
C GLY A 41 3.89 -5.54 12.30
N TRP A 42 2.69 -5.03 12.56
CA TRP A 42 2.14 -4.88 13.91
C TRP A 42 1.52 -6.19 14.40
N SER A 43 1.39 -6.31 15.72
CA SER A 43 0.77 -7.47 16.34
C SER A 43 -0.73 -7.55 16.02
N TYR A 44 -1.20 -8.78 15.82
CA TYR A 44 -2.59 -9.15 15.70
C TYR A 44 -2.79 -10.55 16.33
N SER A 45 -3.98 -10.82 16.81
CA SER A 45 -4.35 -12.09 17.43
C SER A 45 -4.68 -13.18 16.41
N GLN A 46 -4.60 -14.45 16.83
CA GLN A 46 -5.07 -15.56 16.00
C GLN A 46 -6.57 -15.45 15.68
N ALA A 47 -7.38 -14.97 16.63
CA ALA A 47 -8.80 -14.74 16.41
C ALA A 47 -9.07 -13.70 15.30
N GLU A 48 -8.31 -12.60 15.27
CA GLU A 48 -8.37 -11.63 14.18
C GLU A 48 -7.98 -12.27 12.84
N TYR A 49 -6.93 -13.11 12.83
CA TYR A 49 -6.50 -13.81 11.64
C TYR A 49 -7.61 -14.74 11.10
N ASP A 50 -8.16 -15.59 11.96
CA ASP A 50 -9.18 -16.57 11.58
C ASP A 50 -10.47 -15.88 11.10
N GLN A 51 -10.79 -14.71 11.66
CA GLN A 51 -11.97 -13.93 11.30
C GLN A 51 -11.79 -13.17 9.98
N TRP A 52 -10.62 -12.57 9.74
CA TRP A 52 -10.45 -11.56 8.70
C TRP A 52 -9.59 -11.99 7.51
N PHE A 53 -8.72 -12.99 7.67
CA PHE A 53 -7.88 -13.46 6.57
C PHE A 53 -8.70 -14.25 5.55
N MET A 54 -8.61 -13.85 4.27
CA MET A 54 -9.29 -14.48 3.14
C MET A 54 -8.46 -14.28 1.86
N PRO A 55 -8.24 -15.31 1.03
CA PRO A 55 -7.52 -15.17 -0.24
C PRO A 55 -8.08 -14.08 -1.16
N GLU A 56 -9.40 -13.89 -1.16
CA GLU A 56 -10.15 -12.92 -1.97
C GLU A 56 -9.78 -11.47 -1.64
N ARG A 57 -9.40 -11.19 -0.38
CA ARG A 57 -9.01 -9.85 0.11
C ARG A 57 -7.58 -9.44 -0.28
N GLY A 58 -6.94 -10.18 -1.18
CA GLY A 58 -5.63 -9.84 -1.74
C GLY A 58 -4.60 -10.95 -1.67
N GLY A 59 -4.84 -11.99 -0.88
CA GLY A 59 -3.94 -13.15 -0.77
C GLY A 59 -2.48 -12.75 -0.58
N GLU A 60 -1.57 -13.52 -1.18
CA GLU A 60 -0.13 -13.24 -1.10
C GLU A 60 0.29 -11.99 -1.88
N GLN A 61 -0.38 -11.64 -2.99
CA GLN A 61 -0.07 -10.45 -3.80
C GLN A 61 -0.23 -9.13 -3.02
N GLY A 62 -1.11 -9.13 -2.01
CA GLY A 62 -1.34 -7.99 -1.11
C GLY A 62 -0.58 -8.05 0.21
N ASP A 63 0.38 -8.96 0.34
CA ASP A 63 1.23 -9.11 1.53
C ASP A 63 2.52 -8.30 1.38
N TYR A 64 2.64 -7.20 2.11
CA TYR A 64 3.74 -6.24 2.02
C TYR A 64 4.68 -6.27 3.23
N ARG A 65 4.48 -7.20 4.16
CA ARG A 65 5.08 -7.15 5.50
C ARG A 65 6.61 -7.25 5.54
N ASP A 66 7.22 -7.84 4.52
CA ASP A 66 8.65 -8.16 4.50
C ASP A 66 9.51 -6.91 4.69
N GLY A 67 10.25 -6.86 5.79
CA GLY A 67 11.10 -5.74 6.18
C GLY A 67 10.38 -4.40 6.33
N MET A 68 9.06 -4.38 6.55
CA MET A 68 8.28 -3.12 6.52
C MET A 68 8.72 -2.15 7.63
N GLN A 69 8.99 -2.65 8.83
CA GLN A 69 9.38 -1.78 9.95
C GLN A 69 10.72 -1.08 9.68
N GLU A 70 11.69 -1.80 9.12
CA GLU A 70 12.99 -1.26 8.73
C GLU A 70 12.86 -0.26 7.57
N LYS A 71 11.99 -0.56 6.59
CA LYS A 71 11.69 0.36 5.47
C LYS A 71 11.09 1.67 5.98
N ILE A 72 10.15 1.60 6.92
CA ILE A 72 9.54 2.77 7.58
C ILE A 72 10.61 3.58 8.32
N ALA A 73 11.43 2.91 9.15
CA ALA A 73 12.48 3.57 9.91
C ALA A 73 13.48 4.30 9.00
N ASN A 74 13.86 3.68 7.88
CA ASN A 74 14.76 4.29 6.89
C ASN A 74 14.14 5.53 6.24
N VAL A 75 12.86 5.52 5.90
CA VAL A 75 12.20 6.71 5.34
C VAL A 75 12.12 7.84 6.36
N ILE A 76 11.76 7.53 7.60
CA ILE A 76 11.72 8.53 8.68
C ILE A 76 13.10 9.15 8.88
N ALA A 77 14.15 8.33 8.99
CA ALA A 77 15.52 8.81 9.12
C ALA A 77 15.90 9.70 7.93
N CYS A 78 15.62 9.25 6.71
CA CYS A 78 15.93 9.99 5.48
C CYS A 78 15.24 11.36 5.43
N LEU A 79 13.93 11.44 5.70
CA LEU A 79 13.19 12.71 5.65
C LEU A 79 13.52 13.64 6.82
N ARG A 80 13.93 13.07 7.97
CA ARG A 80 14.36 13.86 9.14
C ARG A 80 15.73 14.51 8.90
N GLU A 81 16.67 13.79 8.31
CA GLU A 81 18.03 14.28 8.04
C GLU A 81 18.11 15.11 6.75
N GLU A 82 17.39 14.67 5.71
CA GLU A 82 17.35 15.31 4.40
C GLU A 82 15.90 15.51 3.92
N PRO A 83 15.19 16.56 4.39
CA PRO A 83 13.76 16.80 4.07
C PRO A 83 13.42 16.89 2.57
N ARG A 84 14.41 17.18 1.72
CA ARG A 84 14.28 17.27 0.26
C ARG A 84 14.86 16.07 -0.48
N SER A 85 15.14 14.99 0.23
CA SER A 85 15.72 13.78 -0.35
C SER A 85 14.77 13.14 -1.36
N LYS A 86 15.35 12.68 -2.47
CA LYS A 86 14.66 11.89 -3.50
C LYS A 86 14.70 10.38 -3.18
N ARG A 87 15.21 10.01 -2.00
CA ARG A 87 15.51 8.62 -1.59
C ARG A 87 14.55 8.08 -0.53
N ALA A 88 13.60 8.89 -0.07
CA ALA A 88 12.56 8.50 0.87
C ALA A 88 11.52 7.60 0.18
N VAL A 89 11.90 6.35 -0.08
CA VAL A 89 11.12 5.39 -0.87
C VAL A 89 10.99 4.08 -0.11
N ILE A 90 9.78 3.53 -0.04
CA ILE A 90 9.53 2.14 0.39
C ILE A 90 9.34 1.27 -0.86
N PRO A 91 10.36 0.46 -1.24
CA PRO A 91 10.19 -0.54 -2.27
C PRO A 91 9.49 -1.79 -1.75
N ILE A 92 8.59 -2.33 -2.57
CA ILE A 92 7.90 -3.59 -2.40
C ILE A 92 8.41 -4.54 -3.50
N PRO A 93 9.54 -5.24 -3.28
CA PRO A 93 10.19 -6.03 -4.32
C PRO A 93 9.36 -7.26 -4.74
N PHE A 94 9.69 -7.83 -5.91
CA PHE A 94 9.07 -9.09 -6.37
C PHE A 94 9.67 -10.28 -5.59
N SER A 95 11.00 -10.24 -5.46
CA SER A 95 11.83 -11.20 -4.74
C SER A 95 12.99 -10.43 -4.10
N SER A 96 13.64 -11.04 -3.12
CA SER A 96 14.89 -10.53 -2.52
C SER A 96 16.06 -10.50 -3.51
N GLU A 97 15.97 -11.23 -4.63
CA GLU A 97 17.08 -11.45 -5.58
C GLU A 97 16.91 -10.71 -6.93
N GLY A 98 15.80 -9.98 -7.11
CA GLY A 98 15.54 -9.16 -8.29
C GLY A 98 14.87 -9.89 -9.47
N SER A 99 14.61 -9.16 -10.57
CA SER A 99 13.78 -9.62 -11.69
C SER A 99 14.29 -10.87 -12.42
N LYS A 100 15.59 -11.15 -12.33
CA LYS A 100 16.22 -12.32 -12.96
C LYS A 100 15.69 -13.65 -12.41
N THR A 101 15.29 -13.67 -11.15
CA THR A 101 14.90 -14.89 -10.41
C THR A 101 13.43 -14.91 -10.03
N VAL A 102 12.64 -13.95 -10.55
CA VAL A 102 11.20 -13.90 -10.29
C VAL A 102 10.51 -15.04 -11.01
N ASP A 103 9.83 -15.87 -10.23
CA ASP A 103 8.87 -16.84 -10.74
C ASP A 103 7.52 -16.14 -10.92
N TRP A 104 7.17 -15.89 -12.18
CA TRP A 104 5.89 -15.23 -12.52
C TRP A 104 4.66 -16.09 -12.19
N THR A 105 4.83 -17.40 -11.98
CA THR A 105 3.74 -18.31 -11.56
C THR A 105 3.50 -18.25 -10.06
N ASN A 106 4.46 -17.74 -9.28
CA ASN A 106 4.32 -17.53 -7.85
C ASN A 106 3.61 -16.19 -7.58
N GLN A 107 2.34 -16.26 -7.18
CA GLN A 107 1.54 -15.07 -6.86
C GLN A 107 2.14 -14.23 -5.72
N GLY A 108 2.82 -14.86 -4.77
CA GLY A 108 3.53 -14.16 -3.70
C GLY A 108 4.67 -13.29 -4.21
N GLN A 109 5.25 -13.59 -5.39
CA GLN A 109 6.31 -12.80 -6.00
C GLN A 109 5.79 -11.70 -6.93
N THR A 110 4.49 -11.61 -7.19
CA THR A 110 3.88 -10.60 -8.07
C THR A 110 3.09 -9.58 -7.27
N LYS A 111 3.72 -8.86 -6.34
CA LYS A 111 3.05 -7.81 -5.53
C LYS A 111 2.44 -6.71 -6.40
N CYS A 112 1.24 -6.24 -6.03
CA CYS A 112 0.52 -5.19 -6.78
C CYS A 112 1.17 -3.81 -6.63
N CYS A 113 1.38 -3.37 -5.38
CA CYS A 113 2.19 -2.18 -5.10
C CYS A 113 3.67 -2.49 -5.35
N ARG A 114 4.38 -1.56 -5.99
CA ARG A 114 5.81 -1.67 -6.28
C ARG A 114 6.62 -0.73 -5.42
N GLU A 115 6.18 0.52 -5.29
CA GLU A 115 6.94 1.56 -4.58
C GLU A 115 5.99 2.60 -3.99
N LEU A 116 6.39 3.16 -2.85
CA LEU A 116 5.77 4.34 -2.23
C LEU A 116 6.84 5.40 -2.08
N HIS A 117 6.68 6.52 -2.78
CA HIS A 117 7.62 7.64 -2.80
C HIS A 117 7.10 8.71 -1.86
N MET A 118 7.77 8.93 -0.74
CA MET A 118 7.37 9.91 0.28
C MET A 118 8.21 11.17 0.16
N TYR A 119 7.57 12.31 0.32
CA TYR A 119 8.26 13.60 0.24
C TYR A 119 7.53 14.64 1.08
N LEU A 120 8.29 15.64 1.53
CA LEU A 120 7.77 16.78 2.27
C LEU A 120 7.54 17.95 1.31
N GLU A 121 6.32 18.46 1.28
CA GLU A 121 5.94 19.60 0.45
C GLU A 121 4.84 20.39 1.16
N ASP A 122 4.91 21.72 1.09
CA ASP A 122 3.95 22.63 1.76
C ASP A 122 3.77 22.38 3.27
N GLY A 123 4.81 21.85 3.93
CA GLY A 123 4.79 21.50 5.35
C GLY A 123 4.02 20.21 5.65
N GLN A 124 3.65 19.42 4.63
CA GLN A 124 2.92 18.16 4.76
C GLN A 124 3.75 16.98 4.24
N LEU A 125 3.49 15.79 4.77
CA LEU A 125 3.95 14.54 4.19
C LEU A 125 3.00 14.11 3.06
N LYS A 126 3.51 14.09 1.83
CA LYS A 126 2.80 13.60 0.64
C LYS A 126 3.43 12.28 0.17
N CYS A 127 2.68 11.53 -0.64
CA CYS A 127 3.14 10.26 -1.16
C CYS A 127 2.67 9.99 -2.58
N THR A 128 3.52 9.40 -3.41
CA THR A 128 3.15 8.81 -4.69
C THR A 128 3.35 7.30 -4.67
N GLY A 129 2.29 6.53 -4.89
CA GLY A 129 2.35 5.08 -5.03
C GLY A 129 2.41 4.63 -6.49
N ILE A 130 3.29 3.67 -6.78
CA ILE A 130 3.37 3.01 -8.09
C ILE A 130 2.85 1.58 -7.96
N LEU A 131 1.81 1.26 -8.74
CA LEU A 131 1.14 -0.04 -8.71
C LEU A 131 1.13 -0.66 -10.10
N ARG A 132 1.63 -1.90 -10.24
CA ARG A 132 1.57 -2.65 -11.51
C ARG A 132 0.12 -2.97 -11.91
N MET A 133 -0.72 -3.14 -10.90
CA MET A 133 -2.11 -3.54 -11.05
C MET A 133 -2.89 -3.18 -9.78
N GLN A 134 -4.14 -2.79 -9.94
CA GLN A 134 -5.08 -2.61 -8.85
C GLN A 134 -6.45 -3.13 -9.26
N ASN A 135 -7.04 -3.94 -8.40
CA ASN A 135 -8.45 -4.27 -8.47
C ASN A 135 -9.23 -3.23 -7.65
N ALA A 136 -10.22 -2.57 -8.26
CA ALA A 136 -11.02 -1.53 -7.62
C ALA A 136 -11.70 -2.00 -6.33
N SER A 137 -12.27 -3.22 -6.30
CA SER A 137 -12.88 -3.82 -5.10
C SER A 137 -11.89 -4.06 -3.95
N ILE A 138 -10.58 -4.21 -4.25
CA ILE A 138 -9.51 -4.40 -3.25
C ILE A 138 -8.85 -3.07 -2.86
N PHE A 139 -9.08 -2.01 -3.63
CA PHE A 139 -8.37 -0.75 -3.44
C PHE A 139 -8.61 -0.10 -2.06
N PRO A 140 -9.81 -0.16 -1.44
CA PRO A 140 -10.03 0.35 -0.10
C PRO A 140 -9.02 -0.16 0.95
N LYS A 141 -8.64 -1.44 0.86
CA LYS A 141 -7.62 -2.04 1.74
C LYS A 141 -6.25 -1.37 1.58
N ASN A 142 -5.82 -1.16 0.32
CA ASN A 142 -4.51 -0.57 0.06
C ASN A 142 -4.50 0.91 0.46
N ILE A 143 -5.58 1.65 0.17
CA ILE A 143 -5.70 3.06 0.59
C ILE A 143 -5.69 3.19 2.11
N HIS A 144 -6.44 2.35 2.84
CA HIS A 144 -6.41 2.33 4.29
C HIS A 144 -5.00 2.06 4.84
N PHE A 145 -4.31 1.04 4.30
CA PHE A 145 -2.93 0.74 4.68
C PHE A 145 -1.99 1.93 4.42
N PHE A 146 -2.04 2.55 3.23
CA PHE A 146 -1.18 3.68 2.88
C PHE A 146 -1.48 4.90 3.76
N ALA A 147 -2.75 5.18 4.04
CA ALA A 147 -3.15 6.26 4.95
C ALA A 147 -2.58 6.05 6.36
N THR A 148 -2.70 4.84 6.92
CA THR A 148 -2.13 4.52 8.24
C THR A 148 -0.61 4.58 8.25
N LEU A 149 0.04 4.10 7.18
CA LEU A 149 1.48 4.20 7.01
C LEU A 149 1.95 5.66 7.01
N LEU A 150 1.29 6.51 6.22
CA LEU A 150 1.64 7.93 6.13
C LEU A 150 1.34 8.67 7.42
N ASP A 151 0.23 8.36 8.09
CA ASP A 151 -0.08 8.93 9.40
C ASP A 151 1.00 8.58 10.43
N HIS A 152 1.45 7.32 10.46
CA HIS A 152 2.54 6.89 11.34
C HIS A 152 3.86 7.64 11.04
N VAL A 153 4.26 7.74 9.77
CA VAL A 153 5.47 8.48 9.38
C VAL A 153 5.32 9.98 9.68
N GLY A 154 4.15 10.57 9.42
CA GLY A 154 3.85 11.97 9.68
C GLY A 154 3.92 12.31 11.17
N GLN A 155 3.39 11.46 12.04
CA GLN A 155 3.50 11.59 13.50
C GLN A 155 4.96 11.58 13.96
N GLU A 156 5.78 10.65 13.44
CA GLU A 156 7.20 10.55 13.76
C GLU A 156 8.04 11.74 13.26
N LEU A 157 7.62 12.36 12.16
CA LEU A 157 8.22 13.58 11.61
C LEU A 157 7.60 14.87 12.15
N LYS A 158 6.50 14.77 12.92
CA LYS A 158 5.70 15.88 13.45
C LYS A 158 5.16 16.81 12.35
N VAL A 159 4.71 16.23 11.25
CA VAL A 159 4.06 16.93 10.13
C VAL A 159 2.71 16.31 9.82
N PRO A 160 1.72 17.11 9.39
CA PRO A 160 0.45 16.56 8.91
C PRO A 160 0.65 15.75 7.62
N VAL A 161 -0.22 14.77 7.39
CA VAL A 161 -0.34 14.11 6.08
C VAL A 161 -1.09 15.01 5.10
N GLY A 162 -0.69 14.94 3.83
CA GLY A 162 -1.32 15.68 2.73
C GLY A 162 -1.90 14.74 1.69
N GLU A 163 -1.46 14.90 0.45
CA GLU A 163 -2.02 14.20 -0.70
C GLU A 163 -1.38 12.83 -0.92
N TYR A 164 -2.17 11.93 -1.50
CA TYR A 164 -1.69 10.68 -2.07
C TYR A 164 -2.01 10.59 -3.55
N THR A 165 -0.96 10.52 -4.36
CA THR A 165 -1.05 10.24 -5.79
C THR A 165 -0.82 8.75 -6.04
N HIS A 166 -1.54 8.13 -6.96
CA HIS A 166 -1.28 6.75 -7.37
C HIS A 166 -1.21 6.61 -8.88
N TRP A 167 -0.20 5.87 -9.33
CA TRP A 167 -0.01 5.51 -10.74
C TRP A 167 -0.24 4.02 -10.87
N ILE A 168 -1.31 3.65 -11.56
CA ILE A 168 -1.76 2.27 -11.69
C ILE A 168 -1.64 1.86 -13.17
N THR A 169 -0.73 0.94 -13.47
CA THR A 169 -0.54 0.47 -14.85
C THR A 169 -1.78 -0.26 -15.36
N ASN A 170 -2.44 -1.07 -14.52
CA ASN A 170 -3.64 -1.82 -14.85
C ASN A 170 -4.68 -1.69 -13.74
N LEU A 171 -5.68 -0.84 -13.93
CA LEU A 171 -6.82 -0.75 -13.01
C LEU A 171 -7.95 -1.60 -13.57
N CYS A 172 -8.40 -2.61 -12.83
CA CYS A 172 -9.53 -3.46 -13.23
C CYS A 172 -10.67 -3.39 -12.22
N HIS A 173 -11.89 -3.69 -12.67
CA HIS A 173 -13.06 -3.68 -11.77
C HIS A 173 -12.92 -4.73 -10.65
N ASP A 174 -12.67 -5.99 -11.03
CA ASP A 174 -12.55 -7.11 -10.10
C ASP A 174 -11.44 -8.11 -10.53
N ARG A 175 -11.31 -9.24 -9.82
CA ARG A 175 -10.27 -10.26 -10.08
C ARG A 175 -10.54 -11.11 -11.32
N SER A 176 -11.78 -11.13 -11.83
CA SER A 176 -12.16 -11.88 -13.02
C SER A 176 -11.79 -11.17 -14.32
N ALA A 177 -11.51 -9.86 -14.24
CA ALA A 177 -11.27 -9.01 -15.40
C ALA A 177 -10.01 -9.39 -16.19
N ILE A 178 -8.89 -9.72 -15.53
CA ILE A 178 -7.63 -10.12 -16.17
C ILE A 178 -6.90 -11.19 -15.36
N SER A 179 -6.16 -12.08 -16.04
CA SER A 179 -5.31 -13.06 -15.37
C SER A 179 -4.15 -12.36 -14.66
N CYS A 180 -4.03 -12.60 -13.35
CA CYS A 180 -2.81 -12.30 -12.59
C CYS A 180 -1.83 -13.46 -12.69
#